data_AF-A0A0Q0W0Y5-F1
#
_entry.id   AF-A0A0Q0W0Y5-F1
#
_cell.length_a   1.000
_cell.length_b   1.000
_cell.length_c   1.000
_cell.angle_alpha   90.00
_cell.angle_beta   90.00
_cell.angle_gamma   90.00
#
_symmetry.space_group_name_H-M   'P 1'
#
loop_
_entity.id
_entity.type
_entity.pdbx_description
1 polymer ?
#
loop_
_entity_poly.entity_id
_entity_poly.type
_entity_poly.pdbx_seq_one_letter_code
_entity_poly.pdbx_strand_id
1 'polypeptide(L)'
;MKQKEVFQGVPGMLRPFKEYLESKGLNAGDQIVYYGCPGTCTPFVELLAFATRGLNLQQLFVPLIDESKVAALQMVPDIGMQASGNAAIESPKVLIIMGGLSMPNVPIEAHQVKSVLERHPGAAPVGVCFMKMFEKMGWLKEIEFDFLIDATIDPVEVWK
;
A
#
# COMPACT_ATOMS: atom_id res chain seq x y z
N MET A 1 -12.58 4.24 -12.07
CA MET A 1 -12.39 5.44 -11.22
C MET A 1 -12.09 6.66 -12.09
N LYS A 2 -12.40 7.88 -11.65
CA LYS A 2 -12.08 9.13 -12.36
C LYS A 2 -10.84 9.78 -11.72
N GLN A 3 -9.88 10.23 -12.52
CA GLN A 3 -8.69 10.93 -12.01
C GLN A 3 -9.11 12.24 -11.31
N LYS A 4 -8.62 12.45 -10.09
CA LYS A 4 -8.93 13.64 -9.28
C LYS A 4 -7.87 14.73 -9.46
N GLU A 5 -6.61 14.41 -9.23
CA GLU A 5 -5.48 15.35 -9.19
C GLU A 5 -4.22 14.72 -9.82
N VAL A 6 -3.25 15.56 -10.21
CA VAL A 6 -1.93 15.12 -10.72
C VAL A 6 -0.85 15.84 -9.91
N PHE A 7 0.06 15.06 -9.35
CA PHE A 7 1.22 15.55 -8.62
C PHE A 7 2.51 15.02 -9.26
N GLN A 8 3.65 15.58 -8.84
CA GLN A 8 4.95 15.27 -9.44
C GLN A 8 5.95 14.82 -8.37
N GLY A 9 6.84 13.89 -8.76
CA GLY A 9 7.91 13.36 -7.93
C GLY A 9 7.43 12.60 -6.69
N VAL A 10 8.39 12.23 -5.83
CA VAL A 10 8.13 11.46 -4.61
C VAL A 10 7.13 12.15 -3.67
N PRO A 11 7.20 13.47 -3.40
CA PRO A 11 6.20 14.13 -2.55
C PRO A 11 4.78 14.04 -3.10
N GLY A 12 4.63 13.96 -4.43
CA GLY A 12 3.34 13.81 -5.09
C GLY A 12 2.63 12.48 -4.83
N MET A 13 3.36 11.45 -4.41
CA MET A 13 2.78 10.19 -3.91
C MET A 13 2.54 10.26 -2.40
N LEU A 14 3.50 10.80 -1.64
CA LEU A 14 3.49 10.70 -0.18
C LEU A 14 2.49 11.62 0.50
N ARG A 15 2.35 12.87 0.02
CA ARG A 15 1.45 13.86 0.62
C ARG A 15 -0.03 13.45 0.51
N PRO A 16 -0.57 13.11 -0.69
CA PRO A 16 -1.96 12.73 -0.78
C PRO A 16 -2.26 11.42 -0.05
N PHE A 17 -1.30 10.49 0.04
CA PHE A 17 -1.44 9.30 0.89
C PHE A 17 -1.62 9.67 2.36
N LYS A 18 -0.75 10.55 2.88
CA LYS A 18 -0.84 11.02 4.26
C LYS A 18 -2.15 11.78 4.52
N GLU A 19 -2.52 12.71 3.64
CA GLU A 19 -3.75 13.51 3.75
C GLU A 19 -5.00 12.61 3.74
N TYR A 20 -5.00 11.57 2.90
CA TYR A 20 -6.08 10.58 2.89
C TYR A 20 -6.21 9.87 4.24
N LEU A 21 -5.10 9.41 4.83
CA LEU A 21 -5.13 8.75 6.14
C LEU A 21 -5.57 9.71 7.26
N GLU A 22 -5.12 10.97 7.24
CA GLU A 22 -5.58 12.00 8.18
C GLU A 22 -7.09 12.26 8.05
N SER A 23 -7.63 12.21 6.83
CA SER A 23 -9.07 12.43 6.57
C SER A 23 -9.97 11.31 7.10
N LYS A 24 -9.41 10.12 7.38
CA LYS A 24 -10.15 8.95 7.88
C LYS A 24 -10.40 8.98 9.39
N GLY A 25 -9.94 10.01 10.12
CA GLY A 25 -10.18 10.12 11.56
C GLY A 25 -9.56 8.97 12.38
N LEU A 26 -8.41 8.46 11.93
CA LEU A 26 -7.68 7.38 12.59
C LEU A 26 -7.07 7.85 13.90
N ASN A 27 -7.05 6.96 14.89
CA ASN A 27 -6.41 7.19 16.18
C ASN A 27 -5.02 6.57 16.22
N ALA A 28 -4.17 7.07 17.13
CA ALA A 28 -2.90 6.42 17.42
C ALA A 28 -3.15 4.95 17.83
N GLY A 29 -2.37 4.03 17.25
CA GLY A 29 -2.52 2.59 17.44
C GLY A 29 -3.47 1.90 16.46
N ASP A 30 -4.29 2.62 15.69
CA ASP A 30 -5.11 2.01 14.65
C ASP A 30 -4.22 1.32 13.60
N GLN A 31 -4.67 0.16 13.12
CA GLN A 31 -3.91 -0.66 12.17
C GLN A 31 -4.16 -0.27 10.72
N ILE A 32 -3.08 -0.18 9.94
CA ILE A 32 -3.13 -0.18 8.48
C ILE A 32 -2.22 -1.29 7.93
N VAL A 33 -2.67 -1.97 6.88
CA VAL A 33 -2.01 -3.19 6.40
C VAL A 33 -1.68 -3.06 4.93
N TYR A 34 -0.41 -3.22 4.58
CA TYR A 34 0.09 -3.25 3.22
C TYR A 34 0.20 -4.69 2.73
N TYR A 35 -0.40 -4.99 1.58
CA TYR A 35 -0.28 -6.27 0.87
C TYR A 35 0.55 -6.06 -0.38
N GLY A 36 1.66 -6.78 -0.53
CA GLY A 36 2.57 -6.54 -1.64
C GLY A 36 3.60 -7.63 -1.87
N CYS A 37 4.23 -7.59 -3.05
CA CYS A 37 5.30 -8.52 -3.41
C CYS A 37 6.54 -8.26 -2.56
N PRO A 38 7.10 -9.27 -1.87
CA PRO A 38 8.34 -9.10 -1.14
C PRO A 38 9.47 -8.71 -2.10
N GLY A 39 10.34 -7.81 -1.64
CA GLY A 39 11.49 -7.30 -2.40
C GLY A 39 11.14 -6.11 -3.30
N THR A 40 10.13 -6.22 -4.16
CA THR A 40 9.79 -5.13 -5.10
C THR A 40 8.83 -4.10 -4.50
N CYS A 41 7.83 -4.53 -3.74
CA CYS A 41 6.90 -3.60 -3.08
C CYS A 41 7.43 -3.10 -1.74
N THR A 42 8.27 -3.87 -1.05
CA THR A 42 8.78 -3.56 0.29
C THR A 42 9.38 -2.15 0.41
N PRO A 43 10.26 -1.69 -0.49
CA PRO A 43 10.83 -0.33 -0.39
C PRO A 43 9.77 0.78 -0.50
N PHE A 44 8.73 0.58 -1.32
CA PHE A 44 7.64 1.55 -1.44
C PHE A 44 6.73 1.53 -0.21
N VAL A 45 6.48 0.35 0.36
CA VAL A 45 5.74 0.21 1.62
C VAL A 45 6.49 0.92 2.75
N GLU A 46 7.80 0.71 2.87
CA GLU A 46 8.63 1.39 3.87
C GLU A 46 8.64 2.91 3.66
N LEU A 47 8.71 3.37 2.41
CA LEU A 47 8.64 4.80 2.06
C LEU A 47 7.29 5.43 2.44
N LEU A 48 6.17 4.76 2.12
CA LEU A 48 4.83 5.22 2.49
C LEU A 48 4.67 5.24 4.01
N ALA A 49 5.13 4.19 4.69
CA ALA A 49 5.03 4.09 6.14
C ALA A 49 5.91 5.10 6.88
N PHE A 50 7.07 5.43 6.30
CA PHE A 50 7.90 6.52 6.79
C PHE A 50 7.18 7.88 6.64
N ALA A 51 6.49 8.13 5.52
CA ALA A 51 5.78 9.39 5.31
C ALA A 51 4.66 9.64 6.33
N THR A 52 4.05 8.57 6.84
CA THR A 52 2.93 8.60 7.79
C THR A 52 3.33 8.33 9.24
N ARG A 53 4.63 8.18 9.53
CA ARG A 53 5.15 7.86 10.87
C ARG A 53 4.63 8.77 12.00
N GLY A 54 4.36 10.04 11.70
CA GLY A 54 3.83 11.00 12.68
C GLY A 54 2.38 10.77 13.10
N LEU A 55 1.64 9.91 12.39
CA LEU A 55 0.26 9.53 12.74
C LEU A 55 0.20 8.49 13.86
N ASN A 56 1.35 7.90 14.24
CA ASN A 56 1.45 6.88 15.29
C ASN A 56 0.50 5.68 15.09
N LEU A 57 0.28 5.28 13.83
CA LEU A 57 -0.49 4.10 13.45
C LEU A 57 0.33 2.82 13.62
N GLN A 58 -0.34 1.69 13.85
CA GLN A 58 0.28 0.37 13.71
C GLN A 58 0.33 -0.01 12.23
N GLN A 59 1.51 0.05 11.63
CA GLN A 59 1.69 -0.20 10.20
C GLN A 59 2.24 -1.61 9.99
N LEU A 60 1.53 -2.44 9.22
CA LEU A 60 1.84 -3.85 9.03
C LEU A 60 2.09 -4.17 7.55
N PHE A 61 3.03 -5.06 7.25
CA PHE A 61 3.27 -5.57 5.91
C PHE A 61 2.95 -7.06 5.84
N VAL A 62 2.13 -7.45 4.87
CA VAL A 62 1.79 -8.83 4.52
C VAL A 62 2.43 -9.16 3.17
N PRO A 63 3.37 -10.12 3.14
CA PRO A 63 3.91 -10.64 1.89
C PRO A 63 2.81 -11.34 1.08
N LEU A 64 2.59 -10.89 -0.15
CA LEU A 64 1.48 -11.31 -1.00
C LEU A 64 0.13 -11.08 -0.31
N ILE A 65 -0.57 -12.17 0.00
CA ILE A 65 -1.84 -12.18 0.74
C ILE A 65 -1.81 -13.14 1.94
N ASP A 66 -0.60 -13.59 2.33
CA ASP A 66 -0.40 -14.56 3.40
C ASP A 66 -0.28 -13.87 4.76
N GLU A 67 -1.43 -13.61 5.38
CA GLU A 67 -1.53 -12.93 6.69
C GLU A 67 -0.77 -13.66 7.82
N SER A 68 -0.44 -14.95 7.66
CA SER A 68 0.40 -15.69 8.63
C SER A 68 1.86 -15.20 8.68
N LYS A 69 2.29 -14.47 7.64
CA LYS A 69 3.64 -13.90 7.50
C LYS A 69 3.67 -12.40 7.75
N VAL A 70 2.64 -11.86 8.40
CA VAL A 70 2.57 -10.43 8.71
C VAL A 70 3.79 -9.98 9.54
N ALA A 71 4.34 -8.83 9.18
CA ALA A 71 5.42 -8.18 9.90
C ALA A 71 5.03 -6.75 10.25
N ALA A 72 5.46 -6.27 11.43
CA ALA A 72 5.35 -4.87 11.79
C ALA A 72 6.40 -4.05 11.03
N LEU A 73 5.99 -2.87 10.55
CA LEU A 73 6.87 -1.83 10.05
C LEU A 73 7.31 -0.96 11.23
N GLN A 74 8.62 -0.88 11.45
CA GLN A 74 9.20 -0.16 12.57
C GLN A 74 10.24 0.85 12.12
N MET A 75 10.27 2.01 12.77
CA MET A 75 11.34 2.99 12.57
C MET A 75 12.60 2.47 13.26
N VAL A 76 13.60 2.09 12.48
CA VAL A 76 14.93 1.74 12.97
C VAL A 76 15.78 3.01 12.98
N PRO A 77 16.37 3.40 14.13
CA PRO A 77 17.25 4.56 14.23
C PRO A 77 18.35 4.53 13.16
N ASP A 78 18.62 5.68 12.55
CA ASP A 78 19.65 5.90 11.53
C ASP A 78 19.51 5.09 10.23
N ILE A 79 18.49 4.23 10.10
CA ILE A 79 18.21 3.42 8.90
C ILE A 79 16.93 3.88 8.22
N GLY A 80 15.82 3.96 8.96
CA GLY A 80 14.50 4.27 8.41
C GLY A 80 13.46 3.21 8.74
N MET A 81 12.35 3.18 7.99
CA MET A 81 11.27 2.22 8.21
C MET A 81 11.66 0.84 7.70
N GLN A 82 11.45 -0.21 8.50
CA GLN A 82 11.84 -1.59 8.17
C GLN A 82 10.75 -2.59 8.52
N ALA A 83 10.49 -3.57 7.63
CA ALA A 83 9.60 -4.70 7.91
C ALA A 83 10.33 -5.83 8.66
N SER A 84 10.24 -5.86 9.99
CA SER A 84 11.02 -6.82 10.80
C SER A 84 10.40 -7.26 12.14
N GLY A 85 9.31 -6.62 12.59
CA GLY A 85 8.72 -6.95 13.88
C GLY A 85 7.66 -8.04 13.81
N ASN A 86 7.43 -8.74 14.93
CA ASN A 86 6.26 -9.60 15.10
C ASN A 86 4.98 -8.76 15.08
N ALA A 87 3.93 -9.29 14.47
CA ALA A 87 2.65 -8.60 14.37
C ALA A 87 1.47 -9.59 14.33
N ALA A 88 0.27 -9.05 14.56
CA ALA A 88 -1.00 -9.71 14.32
C ALA A 88 -1.97 -8.70 13.72
N ILE A 89 -2.85 -9.18 12.84
CA ILE A 89 -3.93 -8.38 12.25
C ILE A 89 -5.18 -8.61 13.11
N GLU A 90 -5.73 -7.54 13.69
CA GLU A 90 -6.89 -7.65 14.59
C GLU A 90 -8.11 -6.91 14.01
N SER A 91 -7.97 -5.63 13.69
CA SER A 91 -9.05 -4.79 13.17
C SER A 91 -8.48 -3.65 12.32
N PRO A 92 -7.89 -3.95 11.15
CA PRO A 92 -7.31 -2.92 10.31
C PRO A 92 -8.37 -1.91 9.85
N LYS A 93 -7.99 -0.63 9.80
CA LYS A 93 -8.83 0.47 9.31
C LYS A 93 -8.61 0.76 7.84
N VAL A 94 -7.45 0.40 7.30
CA VAL A 94 -7.08 0.61 5.90
C VAL A 94 -6.29 -0.59 5.39
N LEU A 95 -6.67 -1.11 4.22
CA LEU A 95 -5.92 -2.15 3.51
C LEU A 95 -5.33 -1.55 2.25
N ILE A 96 -4.00 -1.50 2.18
CA ILE A 96 -3.24 -0.95 1.06
C ILE A 96 -2.80 -2.11 0.17
N ILE A 97 -3.35 -2.20 -1.04
CA ILE A 97 -3.00 -3.18 -2.05
C ILE A 97 -1.94 -2.57 -2.97
N MET A 98 -0.77 -3.20 -3.02
CA MET A 98 0.33 -2.76 -3.88
C MET A 98 0.17 -3.35 -5.29
N GLY A 99 0.37 -2.51 -6.32
CA GLY A 99 0.20 -2.87 -7.73
C GLY A 99 1.06 -4.04 -8.20
N GLY A 100 2.17 -4.31 -7.52
CA GLY A 100 3.01 -5.49 -7.79
C GLY A 100 2.24 -6.80 -7.73
N LEU A 101 1.21 -6.91 -6.87
CA LEU A 101 0.37 -8.11 -6.78
C LEU A 101 -0.38 -8.44 -8.08
N SER A 102 -0.66 -7.43 -8.90
CA SER A 102 -1.38 -7.61 -10.15
C SER A 102 -0.49 -7.96 -11.34
N MET A 103 0.84 -7.97 -11.17
CA MET A 103 1.76 -8.24 -12.28
C MET A 103 1.59 -9.67 -12.82
N PRO A 104 1.72 -9.91 -14.14
CA PRO A 104 1.43 -11.21 -14.77
C PRO A 104 2.16 -12.43 -14.19
N ASN A 105 3.35 -12.23 -13.62
CA ASN A 105 4.18 -13.32 -13.09
C ASN A 105 4.01 -13.52 -11.57
N VAL A 106 3.07 -12.81 -10.95
CA VAL A 106 2.74 -12.97 -9.54
C VAL A 106 1.52 -13.87 -9.45
N PRO A 107 1.55 -14.96 -8.64
CA PRO A 107 0.49 -15.95 -8.59
C PRO A 107 -0.68 -15.47 -7.72
N ILE A 108 -1.19 -14.27 -7.99
CA ILE A 108 -2.28 -13.63 -7.26
C ILE A 108 -3.29 -13.08 -8.27
N GLU A 109 -4.55 -13.44 -8.08
CA GLU A 109 -5.67 -12.96 -8.88
C GLU A 109 -6.50 -11.92 -8.12
N ALA A 110 -7.23 -11.07 -8.85
CA ALA A 110 -8.05 -10.01 -8.29
C ALA A 110 -9.10 -10.54 -7.30
N HIS A 111 -9.73 -11.68 -7.62
CA HIS A 111 -10.72 -12.31 -6.74
C HIS A 111 -10.14 -12.74 -5.39
N GLN A 112 -8.86 -13.14 -5.34
CA GLN A 112 -8.20 -13.53 -4.09
C GLN A 112 -7.96 -12.31 -3.20
N VAL A 113 -7.54 -11.18 -3.80
CA VAL A 113 -7.42 -9.90 -3.07
C VAL A 113 -8.78 -9.41 -2.61
N LYS A 114 -9.82 -9.55 -3.44
CA LYS A 114 -11.19 -9.22 -3.03
C LYS A 114 -11.62 -10.03 -1.79
N SER A 115 -11.33 -11.33 -1.75
CA SER A 115 -11.59 -12.14 -0.55
C SER A 115 -10.82 -11.66 0.68
N VAL A 116 -9.60 -11.14 0.53
CA VAL A 116 -8.87 -10.51 1.65
C VAL A 116 -9.61 -9.27 2.15
N LEU A 117 -10.06 -8.39 1.26
CA LEU A 117 -10.82 -7.19 1.62
C LEU A 117 -12.13 -7.55 2.34
N GLU A 118 -12.84 -8.57 1.87
CA GLU A 118 -14.10 -9.05 2.46
C GLU A 118 -13.94 -9.64 3.87
N ARG A 119 -12.75 -10.16 4.22
CA ARG A 119 -12.45 -10.61 5.60
C ARG A 119 -12.36 -9.46 6.60
N HIS A 120 -12.16 -8.22 6.13
CA HIS A 120 -12.03 -7.02 6.95
C HIS A 120 -13.06 -5.95 6.54
N PRO A 121 -14.37 -6.21 6.71
CA PRO A 121 -15.46 -5.43 6.09
C PRO A 121 -15.63 -3.98 6.58
N GLY A 122 -14.76 -3.49 7.47
CA GLY A 122 -14.72 -2.10 7.92
C GLY A 122 -13.46 -1.34 7.49
N ALA A 123 -12.53 -2.01 6.80
CA ALA A 123 -11.28 -1.42 6.37
C ALA A 123 -11.42 -0.76 4.99
N ALA A 124 -10.93 0.47 4.85
CA ALA A 124 -10.95 1.18 3.58
C ALA A 124 -9.95 0.55 2.58
N PRO A 125 -10.39 0.11 1.38
CA PRO A 125 -9.47 -0.41 0.37
C PRO A 125 -8.71 0.73 -0.32
N VAL A 126 -7.38 0.67 -0.32
CA VAL A 126 -6.49 1.62 -0.97
C VAL A 126 -5.62 0.92 -1.99
N GLY A 127 -5.48 1.47 -3.19
CA GLY A 127 -4.54 1.00 -4.19
C GLY A 127 -3.31 1.91 -4.28
N VAL A 128 -2.11 1.33 -4.35
CA VAL A 128 -0.90 2.06 -4.77
C VAL A 128 -0.21 1.27 -5.87
N CYS A 129 -0.18 1.82 -7.08
CA CYS A 129 0.45 1.17 -8.21
C CYS A 129 1.31 2.14 -9.02
N PHE A 130 2.05 1.56 -9.96
CA PHE A 130 2.85 2.30 -10.92
C PHE A 130 2.46 1.90 -12.34
N MET A 131 2.59 2.82 -13.28
CA MET A 131 2.43 2.57 -14.71
C MET A 131 1.06 1.96 -15.07
N LYS A 132 -0.01 2.35 -14.37
CA LYS A 132 -1.38 1.85 -14.59
C LYS A 132 -1.57 0.35 -14.39
N MET A 133 -0.78 -0.28 -13.51
CA MET A 133 -0.77 -1.73 -13.41
C MET A 133 -2.15 -2.33 -13.10
N PHE A 134 -2.91 -1.78 -12.14
CA PHE A 134 -4.25 -2.29 -11.83
C PHE A 134 -5.22 -2.15 -13.01
N GLU A 135 -5.15 -1.06 -13.77
CA GLU A 135 -5.99 -0.84 -14.95
C GLU A 135 -5.64 -1.84 -16.05
N LYS A 136 -4.34 -1.96 -16.39
CA LYS A 136 -3.83 -2.87 -17.42
C LYS A 136 -4.21 -4.32 -17.15
N MET A 137 -4.22 -4.70 -15.88
CA MET A 137 -4.52 -6.07 -15.45
C MET A 137 -6.02 -6.29 -15.17
N GLY A 138 -6.87 -5.27 -15.37
CA GLY A 138 -8.32 -5.39 -15.23
C GLY A 138 -8.83 -5.38 -13.79
N TRP A 139 -7.97 -5.22 -12.79
CA TRP A 139 -8.33 -5.28 -11.37
C TRP A 139 -9.32 -4.19 -10.95
N LEU A 140 -9.28 -3.03 -11.61
CA LEU A 140 -10.23 -1.93 -11.36
C LEU A 140 -11.68 -2.24 -11.79
N LYS A 141 -11.94 -3.38 -12.44
CA LYS A 141 -13.28 -3.88 -12.74
C LYS A 141 -13.84 -4.77 -11.62
N GLU A 142 -12.97 -5.31 -10.78
CA GLU A 142 -13.32 -6.30 -9.75
C GLU A 142 -13.18 -5.75 -8.33
N ILE A 143 -12.27 -4.80 -8.14
CA ILE A 143 -11.94 -4.19 -6.86
C ILE A 143 -12.27 -2.70 -6.92
N GLU A 144 -13.12 -2.26 -6.00
CA GLU A 144 -13.43 -0.85 -5.79
C GLU A 144 -12.52 -0.28 -4.70
N PHE A 145 -11.62 0.62 -5.10
CA PHE A 145 -10.74 1.32 -4.15
C PHE A 145 -11.37 2.65 -3.73
N ASP A 146 -11.37 2.92 -2.43
CA ASP A 146 -11.72 4.23 -1.85
C ASP A 146 -10.73 5.31 -2.31
N PHE A 147 -9.47 4.93 -2.47
CA PHE A 147 -8.37 5.81 -2.85
C PHE A 147 -7.33 5.04 -3.65
N LEU A 148 -6.87 5.64 -4.74
CA LEU A 148 -5.90 5.04 -5.65
C LEU A 148 -4.80 6.05 -5.97
N ILE A 149 -3.56 5.66 -5.72
CA ILE A 149 -2.38 6.32 -6.28
C ILE A 149 -1.87 5.48 -7.45
N ASP A 150 -1.73 6.13 -8.60
CA ASP A 150 -1.08 5.57 -9.77
C ASP A 150 0.01 6.53 -10.21
N ALA A 151 1.27 6.12 -10.02
CA ALA A 151 2.43 6.94 -10.33
C ALA A 151 3.13 6.46 -11.60
N THR A 152 3.67 7.41 -12.37
CA THR A 152 4.47 7.12 -13.56
C THR A 152 5.94 7.37 -13.27
N ILE A 153 6.79 6.37 -13.50
CA ILE A 153 8.24 6.52 -13.49
C ILE A 153 8.68 6.65 -14.95
N ASP A 154 8.65 7.87 -15.46
CA ASP A 154 8.97 8.20 -16.86
C ASP A 154 9.35 9.68 -16.99
N PRO A 155 10.50 10.04 -17.59
CA PRO A 155 11.53 9.15 -18.14
C PRO A 155 12.46 8.57 -17.06
N VAL A 156 13.17 7.49 -17.41
CA VAL A 156 14.38 7.05 -16.70
C VAL A 156 15.56 7.33 -17.62
N GLU A 157 16.33 8.37 -17.30
CA GLU A 157 17.51 8.75 -18.06
C GLU A 157 18.77 8.12 -17.46
N VAL A 158 19.53 7.41 -18.28
CA VAL A 158 20.75 6.70 -17.85
C VAL A 158 21.95 7.30 -18.57
N TRP A 159 22.89 7.83 -17.79
CA TRP A 159 24.10 8.47 -18.26
C TRP A 159 25.31 7.58 -17.89
N LYS A 160 26.36 7.58 -18.71
CA LYS A 160 27.60 6.84 -18.45
C LYS A 160 28.74 7.79 -18.14
#